data_AF-A0A924Z941-F1
#
_entry.id   AF-A0A924Z941-F1
#
_cell.length_a   1.000
_cell.length_b   1.000
_cell.length_c   1.000
_cell.angle_alpha   90.00
_cell.angle_beta   90.00
_cell.angle_gamma   90.00
#
_symmetry.space_group_name_H-M   'P 1'
#
loop_
_entity.id
_entity.type
_entity.pdbx_description
1 polymer ?
#
loop_
_entity_poly.entity_id
_entity_poly.type
_entity_poly.pdbx_seq_one_letter_code
_entity_poly.pdbx_strand_id
1 'polypeptide(L)'
;MLGYTVDWTVPAHQVWRNLKTIDFRLRGAHDTLLWLRWDEASNTFSLCRKGGGGGGNADQGHSGDSGDDDDGNRRGAHGAASKVVCSPGELPGAMAVLTTPFARLHLVDTAVMGSGPTGQVVTLKLALSLRGKSAGHHYRVELAAADDFGNEDRFVQASTLHVEKAD
;
A
#
# COMPACT_ATOMS: atom_id res chain seq x y z
N MET A 1 -12.99 16.45 7.38
CA MET A 1 -11.90 15.92 6.53
C MET A 1 -10.59 16.22 7.24
N LEU A 2 -9.65 15.27 7.25
CA LEU A 2 -8.33 15.39 7.85
C LEU A 2 -7.28 15.50 6.74
N GLY A 3 -6.47 16.56 6.79
CA GLY A 3 -5.26 16.65 5.98
C GLY A 3 -4.11 15.93 6.70
N TYR A 4 -3.43 15.03 6.01
CA TYR A 4 -2.23 14.36 6.50
C TYR A 4 -1.07 14.62 5.53
N THR A 5 0.05 15.09 6.06
CA THR A 5 1.28 15.31 5.27
C THR A 5 2.30 14.24 5.62
N VAL A 6 2.84 13.60 4.59
CA VAL A 6 3.96 12.66 4.72
C VAL A 6 5.17 13.32 4.10
N ASP A 7 6.23 13.50 4.89
CA ASP A 7 7.56 13.83 4.37
C ASP A 7 8.39 12.56 4.38
N TRP A 8 8.92 12.19 3.22
CA TRP A 8 9.86 11.08 3.08
C TRP A 8 11.20 11.61 2.59
N THR A 9 12.25 11.28 3.34
CA THR A 9 13.64 11.57 2.94
C THR A 9 14.28 10.29 2.42
N VAL A 10 14.75 10.35 1.18
CA VAL A 10 15.45 9.25 0.53
C VAL A 10 16.79 9.01 1.25
N PRO A 11 17.22 7.75 1.43
CA PRO A 11 18.53 7.45 2.00
C PRO A 11 19.68 8.21 1.32
N ALA A 12 20.75 8.46 2.09
CA ALA A 12 21.91 9.21 1.61
C ALA A 12 22.48 8.61 0.31
N HIS A 13 22.96 9.49 -0.58
CA HIS A 13 23.50 9.18 -1.92
C HIS A 13 22.47 8.79 -2.99
N GLN A 14 21.18 8.90 -2.70
CA GLN A 14 20.11 8.77 -3.69
C GLN A 14 19.33 10.08 -3.85
N VAL A 15 18.52 10.19 -4.90
CA VAL A 15 17.58 11.30 -5.15
C VAL A 15 16.17 10.73 -5.30
N TRP A 16 15.14 11.53 -5.03
CA TRP A 16 13.76 11.02 -5.01
C TRP A 16 13.26 10.54 -6.37
N ARG A 17 13.92 10.93 -7.47
CA ARG A 17 13.67 10.40 -8.82
C ARG A 17 14.03 8.93 -8.99
N ASN A 18 14.73 8.33 -8.03
CA ASN A 18 14.98 6.90 -8.01
C ASN A 18 13.92 6.14 -7.21
N LEU A 19 12.97 6.85 -6.59
CA LEU A 19 11.85 6.20 -5.90
C LEU A 19 10.96 5.55 -6.95
N LYS A 20 10.54 4.34 -6.63
CA LYS A 20 9.52 3.62 -7.39
C LYS A 20 8.16 3.86 -6.77
N THR A 21 8.06 3.63 -5.46
CA THR A 21 6.79 3.77 -4.73
C THR A 21 6.97 4.29 -3.32
N ILE A 22 5.96 5.01 -2.83
CA ILE A 22 5.77 5.25 -1.40
C ILE A 22 4.45 4.61 -0.99
N ASP A 23 4.51 3.77 0.04
CA ASP A 23 3.35 3.12 0.62
C ASP A 23 2.98 3.78 1.95
N PHE A 24 1.73 4.22 2.05
CA PHE A 24 1.11 4.74 3.27
C PHE A 24 0.02 3.79 3.74
N ARG A 25 0.05 3.38 5.02
CA ARG A 25 -0.98 2.52 5.60
C ARG A 25 -1.56 3.09 6.89
N LEU A 26 -2.88 2.98 7.01
CA LEU A 26 -3.58 3.03 8.29
C LEU A 26 -3.85 1.61 8.76
N ARG A 27 -3.18 1.22 9.85
CA ARG A 27 -3.21 -0.15 10.35
C ARG A 27 -3.79 -0.19 11.76
N GLY A 28 -4.88 -0.95 11.92
CA GLY A 28 -5.50 -1.22 13.21
C GLY A 28 -4.84 -2.40 13.94
N ALA A 29 -5.49 -2.92 14.98
CA ALA A 29 -4.98 -4.07 15.71
C ALA A 29 -4.90 -5.33 14.83
N HIS A 30 -5.94 -5.57 14.03
CA HIS A 30 -6.10 -6.80 13.25
C HIS A 30 -6.11 -6.57 11.74
N ASP A 31 -6.48 -5.36 11.29
CA ASP A 31 -6.74 -5.08 9.88
C ASP A 31 -5.95 -3.88 9.37
N THR A 32 -5.72 -3.86 8.05
CA THR A 32 -5.29 -2.67 7.31
C THR A 32 -6.52 -1.97 6.78
N LEU A 33 -6.83 -0.79 7.32
CA LEU A 33 -8.02 -0.02 6.96
C LEU A 33 -7.90 0.63 5.57
N LEU A 34 -6.68 1.04 5.28
CA LEU A 34 -6.29 1.76 4.08
C LEU A 34 -4.83 1.46 3.81
N TRP A 35 -4.51 1.06 2.58
CA TRP A 35 -3.16 1.02 2.07
C TRP A 35 -3.16 1.78 0.75
N LEU A 36 -2.53 2.95 0.76
CA LEU A 36 -2.30 3.78 -0.41
C LEU A 36 -0.88 3.55 -0.90
N ARG A 37 -0.74 3.42 -2.22
CA ARG A 37 0.55 3.45 -2.89
C ARG A 37 0.59 4.62 -3.84
N TRP A 38 1.59 5.48 -3.68
CA TRP A 38 1.99 6.41 -4.70
C TRP A 38 3.07 5.77 -5.57
N ASP A 39 2.91 5.87 -6.88
CA ASP A 39 3.88 5.42 -7.89
C ASP A 39 4.53 6.64 -8.55
N GLU A 40 5.86 6.71 -8.56
CA GLU A 40 6.60 7.88 -9.05
C GLU A 40 6.44 8.06 -10.56
N ALA A 41 6.63 6.96 -11.31
CA ALA A 41 6.67 6.98 -12.76
C ALA A 41 5.36 7.45 -13.39
N SER A 42 4.23 7.02 -12.82
CA SER A 42 2.89 7.42 -13.26
C SER A 42 2.33 8.63 -12.51
N ASN A 43 2.95 9.01 -11.39
CA ASN A 43 2.44 9.99 -10.43
C ASN A 43 0.98 9.71 -10.03
N THR A 44 0.66 8.46 -9.72
CA THR A 44 -0.70 8.06 -9.35
C THR A 44 -0.79 7.48 -7.94
N PHE A 45 -1.96 7.64 -7.33
CA PHE A 45 -2.34 6.96 -6.09
C PHE A 45 -3.24 5.76 -6.39
N SER A 46 -2.90 4.60 -5.81
CA SER A 46 -3.67 3.36 -5.92
C SER A 46 -4.06 2.83 -4.54
N LEU A 47 -5.19 2.12 -4.46
CA LEU A 47 -5.55 1.34 -3.27
C LEU A 47 -4.98 -0.06 -3.37
N CYS A 48 -4.15 -0.43 -2.41
CA CYS A 48 -3.54 -1.74 -2.32
C CYS A 48 -4.19 -2.61 -1.24
N ARG A 49 -4.05 -3.92 -1.42
CA ARG A 49 -4.40 -4.93 -0.42
C ARG A 49 -3.47 -6.12 -0.54
N LYS A 50 -3.37 -6.88 0.54
CA LYS A 50 -2.78 -8.22 0.48
C LYS A 50 -3.69 -9.08 -0.42
N GLY A 51 -3.14 -9.60 -1.51
CA GLY A 51 -3.85 -10.55 -2.36
C GLY A 51 -4.18 -11.80 -1.55
N GLY A 52 -5.42 -12.28 -1.66
CA GLY A 52 -5.76 -13.60 -1.17
C GLY A 52 -5.11 -14.64 -2.08
N GLY A 53 -4.46 -15.65 -1.50
CA GLY A 53 -4.20 -16.88 -2.23
C GLY A 53 -5.56 -17.42 -2.67
N GLY A 54 -5.81 -17.50 -3.97
CA GLY A 54 -7.10 -17.89 -4.49
C GLY A 54 -7.52 -19.25 -3.94
N GLY A 55 -8.65 -19.29 -3.23
CA GLY A 55 -9.46 -20.49 -3.15
C GLY A 55 -10.10 -20.72 -4.50
N GLY A 56 -9.36 -21.36 -5.41
CA GLY A 56 -9.95 -21.94 -6.62
C GLY A 56 -10.84 -23.09 -6.18
N ASN A 57 -12.13 -23.00 -6.50
CA ASN A 57 -13.07 -24.10 -6.34
C ASN A 57 -12.58 -25.26 -7.21
N ALA A 58 -12.17 -26.37 -6.59
CA ALA A 58 -11.75 -27.58 -7.26
C ALA A 58 -13.00 -28.25 -7.86
N ASP A 59 -13.25 -28.00 -9.14
CA ASP A 59 -14.18 -28.80 -9.93
C ASP A 59 -13.45 -30.06 -10.44
N GLN A 60 -13.73 -31.15 -9.72
CA GLN A 60 -13.77 -32.56 -10.15
C GLN A 60 -12.65 -33.07 -11.07
N GLY A 61 -11.69 -33.74 -10.44
CA GLY A 61 -10.78 -34.67 -11.10
C GLY A 61 -11.56 -35.80 -11.77
N HIS A 62 -11.37 -35.92 -13.08
CA HIS A 62 -11.60 -37.16 -13.81
C HIS A 62 -10.32 -38.00 -13.76
N SER A 63 -10.49 -39.22 -13.26
CA SER A 63 -9.50 -40.29 -13.14
C SER A 63 -8.86 -40.65 -14.48
N GLY A 64 -7.53 -40.69 -14.50
CA GLY A 64 -6.69 -41.22 -15.57
C GLY A 64 -5.36 -41.69 -14.98
N ASP A 65 -5.15 -42.99 -15.04
CA ASP A 65 -4.14 -43.80 -14.36
C ASP A 65 -2.76 -43.80 -15.05
N SER A 66 -1.74 -44.17 -14.25
CA SER A 66 -0.42 -44.73 -14.59
C SER A 66 0.75 -43.82 -15.05
N GLY A 67 1.84 -43.87 -14.26
CA GLY A 67 3.21 -43.51 -14.65
C GLY A 67 4.13 -43.22 -13.47
N ASP A 68 4.81 -44.24 -12.95
CA ASP A 68 5.94 -44.14 -12.01
C ASP A 68 7.04 -43.20 -12.54
N ASP A 69 7.45 -42.21 -11.75
CA ASP A 69 8.81 -41.66 -11.75
C ASP A 69 9.13 -41.05 -10.37
N ASP A 70 10.16 -41.64 -9.76
CA ASP A 70 10.80 -41.30 -8.50
C ASP A 70 11.69 -40.07 -8.73
N ASP A 71 11.34 -38.91 -8.17
CA ASP A 71 12.37 -37.92 -7.80
C ASP A 71 11.89 -37.08 -6.61
N GLY A 72 12.31 -37.52 -5.42
CA GLY A 72 12.12 -36.82 -4.17
C GLY A 72 12.91 -35.52 -4.14
N ASN A 73 12.30 -34.42 -4.61
CA ASN A 73 12.83 -33.08 -4.39
C ASN A 73 11.87 -32.26 -3.52
N ARG A 74 11.91 -32.54 -2.21
CA ARG A 74 11.41 -31.63 -1.17
C ARG A 74 12.30 -30.38 -1.13
N ARG A 75 12.08 -29.44 -2.07
CA ARG A 75 12.65 -28.09 -1.99
C ARG A 75 11.56 -27.10 -1.64
N GLY A 76 11.57 -26.74 -0.36
CA GLY A 76 11.30 -25.39 0.12
C GLY A 76 9.99 -24.79 -0.33
N ALA A 77 8.99 -24.88 0.55
CA ALA A 77 8.00 -23.84 0.69
C ALA A 77 8.72 -22.51 0.98
N HIS A 78 9.19 -21.82 -0.08
CA HIS A 78 9.38 -20.39 -0.04
C HIS A 78 7.98 -19.82 0.14
N GLY A 79 7.64 -19.54 1.40
CA GLY A 79 6.33 -19.05 1.80
C GLY A 79 5.87 -18.00 0.81
N ALA A 80 4.78 -18.29 0.10
CA ALA A 80 4.22 -17.42 -0.91
C ALA A 80 3.99 -16.05 -0.27
N ALA A 81 4.91 -15.11 -0.51
CA ALA A 81 4.76 -13.73 -0.11
C ALA A 81 3.45 -13.29 -0.73
N SER A 82 2.44 -13.07 0.11
CA SER A 82 1.09 -12.87 -0.40
C SER A 82 1.11 -11.64 -1.29
N LYS A 83 0.93 -11.85 -2.59
CA LYS A 83 1.10 -10.85 -3.63
C LYS A 83 0.28 -9.61 -3.29
N VAL A 84 0.90 -8.44 -3.20
CA VAL A 84 0.15 -7.18 -3.05
C VAL A 84 -0.56 -6.90 -4.37
N VAL A 85 -1.87 -6.60 -4.31
CA VAL A 85 -2.67 -6.24 -5.47
C VAL A 85 -3.18 -4.83 -5.25
N CYS A 86 -2.97 -3.96 -6.23
CA CYS A 86 -3.42 -2.57 -6.21
C CYS A 86 -4.47 -2.32 -7.29
N SER A 87 -5.39 -1.39 -7.02
CA SER A 87 -6.29 -0.85 -8.03
C SER A 87 -5.51 -0.13 -9.14
N PRO A 88 -6.14 0.20 -10.28
CA PRO A 88 -5.62 1.25 -11.14
C PRO A 88 -5.34 2.53 -10.34
N GLY A 89 -4.31 3.24 -10.76
CA GLY A 89 -3.88 4.49 -10.15
C GLY A 89 -4.64 5.69 -10.68
N GLU A 90 -4.88 6.66 -9.81
CA GLU A 90 -5.55 7.92 -10.11
C GLU A 90 -4.65 9.11 -9.76
N LEU A 91 -4.72 10.18 -10.56
CA LEU A 91 -3.85 11.34 -10.41
C LEU A 91 -4.20 12.18 -9.16
N PRO A 92 -3.20 12.78 -8.47
CA PRO A 92 -3.46 13.85 -7.54
C PRO A 92 -4.13 15.04 -8.26
N GLY A 93 -5.07 15.71 -7.58
CA GLY A 93 -5.89 16.78 -8.15
C GLY A 93 -7.10 16.29 -8.96
N ALA A 94 -7.23 14.99 -9.23
CA ALA A 94 -8.38 14.45 -9.97
C ALA A 94 -9.69 14.52 -9.16
N MET A 95 -10.84 14.60 -9.83
CA MET A 95 -12.18 14.52 -9.23
C MET A 95 -12.55 13.13 -8.66
N ALA A 96 -11.60 12.20 -8.63
CA ALA A 96 -11.79 10.84 -8.14
C ALA A 96 -11.69 10.73 -6.62
N VAL A 97 -12.34 9.71 -6.06
CA VAL A 97 -12.30 9.40 -4.62
C VAL A 97 -12.00 7.93 -4.42
N LEU A 98 -10.85 7.63 -3.83
CA LEU A 98 -10.49 6.25 -3.48
C LEU A 98 -11.17 5.86 -2.16
N THR A 99 -11.94 4.78 -2.16
CA THR A 99 -12.82 4.43 -1.03
C THR A 99 -12.54 3.03 -0.47
N THR A 100 -12.48 2.95 0.86
CA THR A 100 -12.57 1.70 1.62
C THR A 100 -13.80 1.73 2.54
N PRO A 101 -14.16 0.62 3.21
CA PRO A 101 -15.20 0.63 4.23
C PRO A 101 -14.93 1.61 5.39
N PHE A 102 -13.66 1.98 5.61
CA PHE A 102 -13.22 2.74 6.78
C PHE A 102 -12.78 4.17 6.45
N ALA A 103 -12.33 4.44 5.23
CA ALA A 103 -11.80 5.74 4.85
C ALA A 103 -12.10 6.09 3.39
N ARG A 104 -12.03 7.37 3.07
CA ARG A 104 -11.97 7.90 1.71
C ARG A 104 -10.74 8.79 1.56
N LEU A 105 -10.08 8.71 0.41
CA LEU A 105 -9.09 9.68 -0.05
C LEU A 105 -9.71 10.51 -1.16
N HIS A 106 -9.80 11.83 -0.96
CA HIS A 106 -10.34 12.76 -1.94
C HIS A 106 -9.18 13.32 -2.79
N LEU A 107 -9.02 12.84 -4.03
CA LEU A 107 -7.82 13.13 -4.80
C LEU A 107 -7.69 14.59 -5.23
N VAL A 108 -8.80 15.30 -5.39
CA VAL A 108 -8.81 16.74 -5.70
C VAL A 108 -7.97 17.57 -4.72
N ASP A 109 -7.94 17.16 -3.46
CA ASP A 109 -7.23 17.87 -2.38
C ASP A 109 -5.86 17.24 -2.04
N THR A 110 -5.39 16.31 -2.88
CA THR A 110 -4.06 15.68 -2.75
C THR A 110 -3.02 16.33 -3.65
N ALA A 111 -1.76 16.24 -3.23
CA ALA A 111 -0.63 16.75 -3.99
C ALA A 111 0.63 15.95 -3.72
N VAL A 112 1.56 16.00 -4.65
CA VAL A 112 2.90 15.43 -4.55
C VAL A 112 3.91 16.51 -4.87
N MET A 113 4.86 16.72 -3.96
CA MET A 113 5.86 17.78 -4.08
C MET A 113 7.25 17.17 -3.88
N GLY A 114 8.07 17.16 -4.93
CA GLY A 114 9.48 16.83 -4.81
C GLY A 114 10.31 18.07 -4.48
N SER A 115 11.43 17.89 -3.79
CA SER A 115 12.40 18.96 -3.49
C SER A 115 13.27 19.40 -4.69
N GLY A 116 12.89 19.01 -5.91
CA GLY A 116 13.59 19.31 -7.17
C GLY A 116 14.30 18.11 -7.79
N PRO A 117 14.84 18.19 -9.03
CA PRO A 117 15.38 17.03 -9.76
C PRO A 117 16.50 16.25 -9.04
N THR A 118 17.25 16.93 -8.17
CA THR A 118 18.34 16.37 -7.35
C THR A 118 18.00 16.31 -5.86
N GLY A 119 16.76 16.63 -5.49
CA GLY A 119 16.32 16.69 -4.11
C GLY A 119 16.26 15.31 -3.45
N GLN A 120 16.34 15.28 -2.12
CA GLN A 120 16.24 14.05 -1.32
C GLN A 120 14.91 13.91 -0.60
N VAL A 121 14.01 14.89 -0.74
CA VAL A 121 12.72 14.92 -0.06
C VAL A 121 11.59 14.88 -1.05
N VAL A 122 10.60 14.06 -0.76
CA VAL A 122 9.28 14.04 -1.39
C VAL A 122 8.21 14.17 -0.31
N THR A 123 7.27 15.06 -0.56
CA THR A 123 6.15 15.36 0.34
C THR A 123 4.85 14.94 -0.33
N LEU A 124 4.07 14.08 0.33
CA LEU A 124 2.73 13.70 -0.08
C LEU A 124 1.71 14.41 0.81
N LYS A 125 0.82 15.18 0.20
CA LYS A 125 -0.37 15.73 0.87
C LYS A 125 -1.55 14.81 0.62
N LEU A 126 -2.10 14.23 1.68
CA LEU A 126 -3.22 13.29 1.64
C LEU A 126 -4.46 13.92 2.29
N ALA A 127 -5.59 13.89 1.60
CA ALA A 127 -6.87 14.41 2.08
C ALA A 127 -7.83 13.27 2.45
N LEU A 128 -7.79 12.87 3.72
CA LEU A 128 -8.49 11.69 4.22
C LEU A 128 -9.80 12.06 4.92
N SER A 129 -10.84 11.29 4.65
CA SER A 129 -12.09 11.31 5.41
C SER A 129 -12.32 9.94 6.02
N LEU A 130 -12.20 9.86 7.35
CA LEU A 130 -12.49 8.65 8.11
C LEU A 130 -14.01 8.46 8.22
N ARG A 131 -14.45 7.20 8.18
CA ARG A 131 -15.87 6.82 8.21
C ARG A 131 -16.23 6.27 9.59
N GLY A 132 -17.52 6.23 9.93
CA GLY A 132 -17.99 5.79 11.26
C GLY A 132 -17.46 4.43 11.74
N LYS A 133 -17.17 3.48 10.82
CA LYS A 133 -16.54 2.20 11.16
C LYS A 133 -15.12 2.30 11.75
N SER A 134 -14.51 3.47 11.68
CA SER A 134 -13.19 3.74 12.26
C SER A 134 -13.23 4.47 13.60
N ALA A 135 -14.41 4.87 14.07
CA ALA A 135 -14.55 5.66 15.28
C ALA A 135 -14.31 4.84 16.56
N GLY A 136 -13.69 5.47 17.57
CA GLY A 136 -13.38 4.86 18.86
C GLY A 136 -12.18 3.92 18.83
N HIS A 137 -11.28 4.08 17.85
CA HIS A 137 -10.14 3.19 17.63
C HIS A 137 -8.84 3.98 17.45
N HIS A 138 -7.72 3.29 17.71
CA HIS A 138 -6.37 3.79 17.43
C HIS A 138 -5.80 3.10 16.20
N TYR A 139 -5.17 3.89 15.34
CA TYR A 139 -4.52 3.40 14.14
C TYR A 139 -3.07 3.81 14.12
N ARG A 140 -2.20 2.91 13.68
CA ARG A 140 -0.83 3.26 13.32
C ARG A 140 -0.81 3.80 11.90
N VAL A 141 -0.12 4.90 11.72
CA VAL A 141 0.32 5.35 10.41
C VAL A 141 1.66 4.68 10.13
N GLU A 142 1.72 3.86 9.10
CA GLU A 142 2.95 3.17 8.68
C GLU A 142 3.37 3.64 7.28
N LEU A 143 4.67 3.78 7.06
CA LEU A 143 5.29 4.19 5.80
C LEU A 143 6.33 3.17 5.35
N ALA A 144 6.40 2.94 4.04
CA ALA A 144 7.50 2.23 3.39
C ALA A 144 7.79 2.88 2.04
N ALA A 145 9.01 2.70 1.54
CA ALA A 145 9.41 3.13 0.21
C ALA A 145 10.11 2.00 -0.52
N ALA A 146 10.01 2.00 -1.85
CA ALA A 146 10.80 1.15 -2.73
C ALA A 146 11.47 2.03 -3.77
N ASP A 147 12.68 1.64 -4.17
CA ASP A 147 13.43 2.30 -5.24
C ASP A 147 13.55 1.39 -6.49
N ASP A 148 14.03 1.97 -7.58
CA ASP A 148 14.21 1.26 -8.84
C ASP A 148 15.44 0.32 -8.86
N PHE A 149 16.28 0.37 -7.83
CA PHE A 149 17.42 -0.52 -7.65
C PHE A 149 17.05 -1.81 -6.90
N GLY A 150 15.77 -1.97 -6.55
CA GLY A 150 15.26 -3.12 -5.82
C GLY A 150 15.45 -3.03 -4.31
N ASN A 151 15.84 -1.87 -3.78
CA ASN A 151 15.82 -1.64 -2.34
C ASN A 151 14.38 -1.34 -1.90
N GLU A 152 13.96 -1.97 -0.81
CA GLU A 152 12.66 -1.76 -0.20
C GLU A 152 12.84 -1.55 1.30
N ASP A 153 12.24 -0.49 1.82
CA ASP A 153 12.11 -0.31 3.25
C ASP A 153 10.99 -1.17 3.81
N ARG A 154 11.22 -1.65 5.03
CA ARG A 154 10.12 -2.21 5.82
C ARG A 154 9.16 -1.10 6.20
N PHE A 155 7.91 -1.47 6.45
CA PHE A 155 6.96 -0.54 7.04
C PHE A 155 7.40 -0.12 8.44
N VAL A 156 7.60 1.19 8.60
CA VAL A 156 7.94 1.84 9.87
C VAL A 156 6.73 2.64 10.34
N GLN A 157 6.40 2.56 11.63
CA GLN A 157 5.37 3.40 12.21
C GLN A 157 5.87 4.84 12.30
N ALA A 158 5.22 5.74 11.57
CA ALA A 158 5.52 7.16 11.59
C ALA A 158 4.74 7.92 12.68
N SER A 159 3.49 7.50 12.96
CA SER A 159 2.63 8.17 13.94
C SER A 159 1.49 7.26 14.41
N THR A 160 0.73 7.74 15.40
CA THR A 160 -0.52 7.13 15.87
C THR A 160 -1.68 8.12 15.66
N LEU A 161 -2.77 7.64 15.07
CA LEU A 161 -4.00 8.39 14.84
C LEU A 161 -5.09 7.88 15.78
N HIS A 162 -5.59 8.77 16.64
CA HIS A 162 -6.76 8.53 17.48
C HIS A 162 -8.01 9.01 16.74
N VAL A 163 -9.05 8.17 16.66
CA VAL A 163 -10.32 8.55 16.04
C VAL A 163 -11.40 8.52 17.11
N GLU A 164 -11.93 9.69 17.44
CA GLU A 164 -12.99 9.83 18.44
C GLU A 164 -14.32 9.34 17.87
N LYS A 165 -15.24 8.95 18.77
CA LYS A 165 -16.64 8.82 18.41
C LYS A 165 -17.25 10.21 18.44
N ALA A 166 -18.06 10.54 17.43
CA ALA A 166 -18.94 11.68 17.55
C ALA A 166 -20.03 11.33 18.57
N ASP A 167 -20.21 12.18 19.57
CA ASP A 167 -21.28 12.09 20.57
C ASP A 167 -22.68 12.23 19.94
#